data_AF-A0A3B9USW1-F1
#
_entry.id   AF-A0A3B9USW1-F1
#
_cell.length_a   1.000
_cell.length_b   1.000
_cell.length_c   1.000
_cell.angle_alpha   90.00
_cell.angle_beta   90.00
_cell.angle_gamma   90.00
#
_symmetry.space_group_name_H-M   'P 1'
#
loop_
_entity.id
_entity.type
_entity.pdbx_description
1 polymer ?
#
loop_
_entity_poly.entity_id
_entity_poly.type
_entity_poly.pdbx_seq_one_letter_code
_entity_poly.pdbx_strand_id
1 'polypeptide(L)'
;MEIYDKLLLLDIEMKNLISALEGKYIESAMSGLPSENLKNIIPTGRNFYLMDCEKIPTKEAYKVGCNLAEELIEKYIREEGCFPEKVAMNMISTDISVTKGEQLSQILYLMGITPVWDSMGKVVDIDVIP
;
A
#
# COMPACT_ATOMS: atom_id res chain seq x y z
N MET A 1 3.06 25.53 -6.49
CA MET A 1 2.04 25.77 -5.46
C MET A 1 2.50 25.07 -4.19
N GLU A 2 2.62 25.83 -3.11
CA GLU A 2 3.12 25.33 -1.82
C GLU A 2 2.04 24.49 -1.13
N ILE A 3 2.40 23.65 -0.15
CA ILE A 3 1.42 22.80 0.58
C ILE A 3 0.34 23.67 1.23
N TYR A 4 0.74 24.81 1.80
CA TYR A 4 -0.15 25.77 2.43
C TYR A 4 -1.26 26.26 1.48
N ASP A 5 -0.90 26.69 0.27
CA ASP A 5 -1.85 27.16 -0.73
C ASP A 5 -2.88 26.09 -1.08
N LYS A 6 -2.43 24.83 -1.22
CA LYS A 6 -3.31 23.70 -1.52
C LYS A 6 -4.28 23.37 -0.38
N LEU A 7 -3.89 23.60 0.87
CA LEU A 7 -4.74 23.40 2.04
C LEU A 7 -5.84 24.46 2.14
N LEU A 8 -5.63 25.66 1.58
CA LEU A 8 -6.64 26.72 1.56
C LEU A 8 -7.77 26.48 0.55
N LEU A 9 -7.64 25.50 -0.34
CA LEU A 9 -8.62 25.17 -1.38
C LEU A 9 -9.80 24.31 -0.89
N LEU A 10 -10.27 24.52 0.35
CA LEU A 10 -11.36 23.75 0.95
C LEU A 10 -12.70 23.93 0.23
N ASP A 11 -12.87 25.05 -0.47
CA ASP A 11 -14.06 25.34 -1.27
C ASP A 11 -14.24 24.38 -2.46
N ILE A 12 -13.17 23.69 -2.87
CA ILE A 12 -13.21 22.66 -3.93
C ILE A 12 -14.13 21.50 -3.55
N GLU A 13 -14.15 21.07 -2.29
CA GLU A 13 -14.98 19.93 -1.85
C GLU A 13 -16.47 20.18 -2.12
N MET A 14 -16.97 21.34 -1.69
CA MET A 14 -18.38 21.71 -1.89
C MET A 14 -18.70 21.94 -3.37
N LYS A 15 -17.80 22.60 -4.11
CA LYS A 15 -17.96 22.85 -5.55
C LYS A 15 -18.04 21.56 -6.35
N ASN A 16 -17.17 20.60 -6.05
CA ASN A 16 -17.14 19.32 -6.75
C ASN A 16 -18.29 18.41 -6.31
N LEU A 17 -18.77 18.49 -5.07
CA LEU A 17 -20.00 17.83 -4.66
C LEU A 17 -21.20 18.30 -5.49
N ILE A 18 -21.39 19.62 -5.62
CA ILE A 18 -22.48 20.19 -6.44
C ILE A 18 -22.31 19.77 -7.91
N SER A 19 -21.09 19.85 -8.44
CA SER A 19 -20.80 19.45 -9.83
C SER A 19 -21.11 17.97 -10.08
N ALA A 20 -20.83 17.09 -9.12
CA ALA A 20 -21.15 15.66 -9.22
C ALA A 20 -22.67 15.42 -9.24
N LEU A 21 -23.42 16.16 -8.41
CA LEU A 21 -24.89 16.09 -8.42
C LEU A 21 -25.50 16.60 -9.73
N GLU A 22 -24.83 17.51 -10.42
CA GLU A 22 -25.19 17.97 -11.78
C GLU A 22 -24.73 16.99 -12.89
N GLY A 23 -24.13 15.85 -12.53
CA GLY A 23 -23.65 14.85 -13.49
C GLY A 23 -22.36 15.25 -14.23
N LYS A 24 -21.59 16.20 -13.69
CA LYS A 24 -20.31 16.64 -14.28
C LYS A 24 -19.16 15.71 -13.87
N TYR A 25 -18.14 15.66 -14.70
CA TYR A 25 -16.90 14.95 -14.41
C TYR A 25 -16.15 15.63 -13.24
N ILE A 26 -15.66 14.81 -12.30
CA ILE A 26 -14.81 15.23 -11.18
C ILE A 26 -13.41 14.70 -11.42
N GLU A 27 -12.42 15.60 -11.36
CA GLU A 27 -11.02 15.26 -11.58
C GLU A 27 -10.56 14.13 -10.65
N SER A 28 -9.85 13.16 -11.23
CA SER A 28 -9.30 12.04 -10.48
C SER A 28 -8.03 12.39 -9.73
N ALA A 29 -7.78 11.69 -8.63
CA ALA A 29 -6.62 11.94 -7.77
C ALA A 29 -6.10 10.68 -7.12
N MET A 30 -4.81 10.64 -6.77
CA MET A 30 -4.31 9.57 -5.92
C MET A 30 -4.84 9.73 -4.49
N SER A 31 -5.31 8.64 -3.89
CA SER A 31 -5.62 8.54 -2.46
C SER A 31 -4.33 8.33 -1.65
N GLY A 32 -4.40 8.54 -0.34
CA GLY A 32 -3.30 8.21 0.56
C GLY A 32 -3.40 8.90 1.91
N LEU A 33 -2.46 8.56 2.77
CA LEU A 33 -2.33 9.20 4.07
C LEU A 33 -1.55 10.53 3.94
N PRO A 34 -1.99 11.59 4.63
CA PRO A 34 -1.25 12.85 4.72
C PRO A 34 0.21 12.70 5.14
N SER A 35 0.52 11.73 6.00
CA SER A 35 1.89 11.46 6.47
C SER A 35 2.84 10.96 5.39
N GLU A 36 2.32 10.26 4.37
CA GLU A 36 3.11 9.61 3.32
C GLU A 36 3.36 10.53 2.13
N ASN A 37 2.30 11.22 1.66
CA ASN A 37 2.34 11.87 0.35
C ASN A 37 1.41 13.07 0.23
N LEU A 38 1.38 13.93 1.27
CA LEU A 38 0.46 15.08 1.36
C LEU A 38 0.38 15.85 0.04
N LYS A 39 1.53 16.23 -0.53
CA LYS A 39 1.63 17.07 -1.73
C LYS A 39 0.84 16.52 -2.94
N ASN A 40 0.73 15.20 -3.06
CA ASN A 40 0.05 14.56 -4.20
C ASN A 40 -1.44 14.26 -3.93
N ILE A 41 -1.84 14.14 -2.65
CA ILE A 41 -3.23 13.88 -2.27
C ILE A 41 -4.06 15.18 -2.13
N ILE A 42 -3.45 16.32 -1.78
CA ILE A 42 -4.16 17.63 -1.72
C ILE A 42 -4.10 18.40 -3.07
N PRO A 43 -5.14 19.22 -3.39
CA PRO A 43 -6.36 19.46 -2.61
C PRO A 43 -7.33 18.27 -2.61
N THR A 44 -8.19 18.23 -1.58
CA THR A 44 -9.29 17.26 -1.44
C THR A 44 -10.49 17.65 -2.32
N GLY A 45 -11.58 16.88 -2.27
CA GLY A 45 -12.74 17.10 -3.14
C GLY A 45 -12.60 16.52 -4.55
N ARG A 46 -11.63 15.63 -4.75
CA ARG A 46 -11.37 14.94 -6.04
C ARG A 46 -11.84 13.48 -5.98
N ASN A 47 -12.11 12.90 -7.14
CA ASN A 47 -12.53 11.51 -7.26
C ASN A 47 -11.31 10.58 -7.14
N PHE A 48 -10.96 10.17 -5.93
CA PHE A 48 -9.70 9.48 -5.71
C PHE A 48 -9.70 8.03 -6.21
N TYR A 49 -8.51 7.52 -6.51
CA TYR A 49 -8.21 6.10 -6.74
C TYR A 49 -7.10 5.65 -5.79
N LEU A 50 -7.00 4.35 -5.52
CA LEU A 50 -6.02 3.81 -4.57
C LEU A 50 -4.62 3.75 -5.19
N MET A 51 -4.36 2.69 -5.95
CA MET A 51 -3.06 2.45 -6.57
C MET A 51 -3.22 1.45 -7.74
N ASP A 52 -2.14 1.24 -8.47
CA ASP A 52 -2.03 0.14 -9.43
C ASP A 52 -1.74 -1.18 -8.70
N CYS A 53 -2.75 -2.05 -8.60
CA CYS A 53 -2.63 -3.35 -7.92
C CYS A 53 -1.63 -4.29 -8.59
N GLU A 54 -1.31 -4.09 -9.88
CA GLU A 54 -0.34 -4.94 -10.57
C GLU A 54 1.11 -4.68 -10.11
N LYS A 55 1.34 -3.59 -9.37
CA LYS A 55 2.66 -3.22 -8.82
C LYS A 55 2.83 -3.60 -7.34
N ILE A 56 1.93 -4.41 -6.82
CA ILE A 56 1.90 -4.81 -5.41
C ILE A 56 2.28 -6.29 -5.29
N PRO A 57 3.21 -6.66 -4.37
CA PRO A 57 3.96 -5.76 -3.50
C PRO A 57 5.04 -4.99 -4.28
N THR A 58 5.42 -3.80 -3.81
CA THR A 58 6.61 -3.13 -4.35
C THR A 58 7.89 -3.81 -3.86
N LYS A 59 9.02 -3.59 -4.56
CA LYS A 59 10.32 -4.15 -4.14
C LYS A 59 10.74 -3.69 -2.75
N GLU A 60 10.40 -2.46 -2.39
CA GLU A 60 10.68 -1.88 -1.07
C GLU A 60 9.81 -2.54 0.00
N ALA A 61 8.51 -2.67 -0.27
CA ALA A 61 7.58 -3.37 0.63
C ALA A 61 7.97 -4.84 0.82
N TYR A 62 8.52 -5.47 -0.23
CA TYR A 62 9.02 -6.84 -0.14
C TYR A 62 10.16 -7.00 0.86
N LYS A 63 11.15 -6.10 0.82
CA LYS A 63 12.25 -6.10 1.79
C LYS A 63 11.76 -5.91 3.22
N VAL A 64 10.80 -5.02 3.44
CA VAL A 64 10.21 -4.82 4.77
C VAL A 64 9.46 -6.07 5.21
N GLY A 65 8.68 -6.70 4.32
CA GLY A 65 7.99 -7.96 4.61
C GLY A 65 8.92 -9.12 4.96
N CYS A 66 10.06 -9.25 4.28
CA CYS A 66 11.10 -10.23 4.64
C CYS A 66 11.58 -10.03 6.08
N ASN A 67 11.94 -8.80 6.45
CA ASN A 67 12.40 -8.49 7.80
C ASN A 67 11.31 -8.79 8.85
N LEU A 68 10.05 -8.40 8.57
CA LEU A 68 8.92 -8.68 9.46
C LEU A 68 8.66 -10.19 9.64
N ALA A 69 8.91 -10.99 8.60
CA ALA A 69 8.77 -12.44 8.68
C ALA A 69 9.90 -13.07 9.51
N GLU A 70 11.14 -12.62 9.33
CA GLU A 70 12.28 -13.05 10.14
C GLU A 70 12.09 -12.70 11.61
N GLU A 71 11.71 -11.45 11.91
CA GLU A 71 11.43 -11.01 13.28
C GLU A 71 10.29 -11.82 13.93
N LEU A 72 9.25 -12.17 13.15
CA LEU A 72 8.16 -13.02 13.64
C LEU A 72 8.66 -14.41 14.01
N ILE A 73 9.46 -15.04 13.16
CA ILE A 73 10.03 -16.38 13.40
C ILE A 73 10.97 -16.34 14.61
N GLU A 74 11.90 -15.38 14.65
CA GLU A 74 12.86 -15.23 15.75
C GLU A 74 12.17 -15.01 17.09
N LYS A 75 11.10 -14.20 17.11
CA LYS A 75 10.30 -13.99 18.30
C LYS A 75 9.64 -15.31 18.74
N TYR A 76 9.02 -16.04 17.82
CA TYR A 76 8.35 -17.31 18.15
C TYR A 76 9.32 -18.36 18.68
N ILE A 77 10.50 -18.51 18.08
CA ILE A 77 11.54 -19.45 18.56
C ILE A 77 12.01 -19.07 19.97
N ARG A 78 12.13 -17.78 20.27
CA ARG A 78 12.55 -17.31 21.60
C ARG A 78 11.50 -17.61 22.67
N GLU A 79 10.22 -17.55 22.32
CA GLU A 79 9.10 -17.75 23.23
C GLU A 79 8.77 -19.24 23.41
N GLU A 80 8.79 -20.03 22.33
CA GLU A 80 8.29 -21.41 22.31
C GLU A 80 9.40 -22.47 22.10
N GLY A 81 10.63 -22.06 21.75
CA GLY A 81 11.77 -22.96 21.58
C GLY A 81 11.75 -23.81 20.30
N CYS A 82 10.78 -23.61 19.41
CA CYS A 82 10.64 -24.30 18.14
C CYS A 82 10.22 -23.35 17.01
N PHE A 83 10.27 -23.82 15.76
CA PHE A 83 9.77 -23.05 14.62
C PHE A 83 8.23 -23.06 14.57
N PRO A 84 7.60 -21.97 14.13
CA PRO A 84 6.15 -21.96 13.92
C PRO A 84 5.79 -22.87 12.74
N GLU A 85 4.94 -23.88 12.98
CA GLU A 85 4.46 -24.76 11.91
C GLU A 85 3.39 -24.08 11.04
N LYS A 86 2.62 -23.15 11.62
CA LYS A 86 1.51 -22.45 10.97
C LYS A 86 1.39 -21.03 11.49
N VAL A 87 1.18 -20.08 10.58
CA VAL A 87 0.92 -18.68 10.92
C VAL A 87 -0.41 -18.27 10.29
N ALA A 88 -1.33 -17.76 11.11
CA ALA A 88 -2.57 -17.15 10.64
C ALA A 88 -2.41 -15.64 10.60
N MET A 89 -2.67 -15.02 9.45
CA MET A 89 -2.54 -13.57 9.25
C MET A 89 -3.85 -13.00 8.73
N ASN A 90 -4.26 -11.85 9.26
CA ASN A 90 -5.42 -11.10 8.78
C ASN A 90 -4.95 -9.95 7.90
N MET A 91 -5.29 -9.98 6.62
CA MET A 91 -4.90 -8.96 5.65
C MET A 91 -6.12 -8.17 5.19
N ILE A 92 -6.06 -6.85 5.35
CA ILE A 92 -7.14 -5.92 4.97
C ILE A 92 -6.66 -5.04 3.81
N SER A 93 -7.54 -4.76 2.85
CA SER A 93 -7.21 -4.01 1.62
C SER A 93 -6.68 -2.59 1.86
N THR A 94 -7.06 -1.96 2.97
CA THR A 94 -6.55 -0.65 3.38
C THR A 94 -5.07 -0.69 3.71
N ASP A 95 -4.58 -1.78 4.30
CA ASP A 95 -3.17 -1.91 4.71
C ASP A 95 -2.27 -1.99 3.47
N ILE A 96 -2.72 -2.67 2.43
CA ILE A 96 -2.01 -2.72 1.13
C ILE A 96 -1.88 -1.32 0.53
N SER A 97 -2.91 -0.47 0.66
CA SER A 97 -2.92 0.87 0.09
C SER A 97 -1.96 1.84 0.77
N VAL A 98 -1.65 1.58 2.04
CA VAL A 98 -0.73 2.40 2.82
C VAL A 98 0.70 1.86 2.71
N THR A 99 0.87 0.56 2.91
CA THR A 99 2.19 -0.10 3.01
C THR A 99 2.74 -0.53 1.66
N LYS A 100 1.95 -0.44 0.58
CA LYS A 100 2.31 -0.95 -0.76
C LYS A 100 2.59 -2.47 -0.77
N GLY A 101 2.04 -3.20 0.21
CA GLY A 101 2.07 -4.67 0.25
C GLY A 101 3.09 -5.29 1.21
N GLU A 102 3.45 -4.63 2.31
CA GLU A 102 4.41 -5.18 3.30
C GLU A 102 3.89 -6.48 3.94
N GLN A 103 2.61 -6.53 4.31
CA GLN A 103 2.03 -7.74 4.90
C GLN A 103 1.88 -8.88 3.88
N LEU A 104 1.51 -8.57 2.64
CA LEU A 104 1.51 -9.55 1.55
C LEU A 104 2.92 -10.11 1.34
N SER A 105 3.94 -9.25 1.41
CA SER A 105 5.34 -9.65 1.30
C SER A 105 5.79 -10.55 2.44
N GLN A 106 5.38 -10.24 3.67
CA GLN A 106 5.61 -11.09 4.83
C GLN A 106 5.00 -12.48 4.63
N ILE A 107 3.77 -12.55 4.12
CA ILE A 107 3.11 -13.83 3.79
C ILE A 107 3.90 -14.61 2.73
N LEU A 108 4.29 -13.96 1.63
CA LEU A 108 5.06 -14.60 0.56
C LEU A 108 6.40 -15.13 1.06
N TYR A 109 7.12 -14.35 1.87
CA TYR A 109 8.41 -14.78 2.41
C TYR A 109 8.28 -15.94 3.41
N LEU A 110 7.24 -15.93 4.27
CA LEU A 110 6.94 -17.07 5.15
C LEU A 110 6.62 -18.35 4.35
N MET A 111 6.12 -18.21 3.12
CA MET A 111 5.90 -19.32 2.19
C MET A 111 7.15 -19.71 1.38
N GLY A 112 8.28 -19.02 1.55
CA GLY A 112 9.49 -19.23 0.76
C GLY A 112 9.36 -18.74 -0.68
N ILE A 113 8.62 -17.65 -0.90
CA ILE A 113 8.32 -17.10 -2.24
C ILE A 113 8.87 -15.67 -2.37
N THR A 114 9.51 -15.39 -3.50
CA THR A 114 9.88 -14.03 -3.93
C THR A 114 9.06 -13.61 -5.16
N PRO A 115 8.46 -12.41 -5.19
CA PRO A 115 7.89 -11.88 -6.42
C PRO A 115 8.96 -11.61 -7.49
N VAL A 116 8.55 -11.67 -8.75
CA VAL A 116 9.34 -11.26 -9.91
C VAL A 116 8.71 -10.00 -10.49
N TRP A 117 9.52 -8.95 -10.64
CA TRP A 117 9.08 -7.67 -11.18
C TRP A 117 9.70 -7.40 -12.55
N ASP A 118 8.92 -6.80 -13.44
CA ASP A 118 9.44 -6.24 -14.69
C ASP A 118 10.19 -4.91 -14.46
N SER A 119 10.64 -4.29 -15.56
CA SER A 119 11.35 -3.00 -15.53
C SER A 119 10.47 -1.82 -15.11
N MET A 120 9.15 -1.94 -15.17
CA MET A 120 8.17 -0.93 -14.78
C MET A 120 7.66 -1.13 -13.34
N GLY A 121 8.14 -2.16 -12.65
CA GLY A 121 7.78 -2.50 -11.27
C GLY A 121 6.47 -3.28 -11.16
N LYS A 122 5.93 -3.81 -12.26
CA LYS A 122 4.78 -4.72 -12.23
C LYS A 122 5.23 -6.10 -11.80
N VAL A 123 4.48 -6.73 -10.92
CA VAL A 123 4.66 -8.14 -10.55
C VAL A 123 4.17 -9.00 -11.70
N VAL A 124 5.07 -9.78 -12.28
CA VAL A 124 4.80 -10.60 -13.47
C VAL A 124 4.88 -12.10 -13.20
N ASP A 125 5.57 -12.50 -12.13
CA ASP A 125 5.71 -13.90 -11.73
C ASP A 125 6.07 -14.02 -10.25
N ILE A 126 6.23 -15.25 -9.77
CA ILE A 126 6.77 -15.59 -8.46
C ILE A 126 7.81 -16.71 -8.59
N ASP A 127 8.85 -16.66 -7.76
CA ASP A 127 9.91 -17.68 -7.68
C ASP A 127 9.99 -18.26 -6.26
N VAL A 128 10.42 -19.52 -6.16
CA VAL A 128 10.70 -20.17 -4.88
C VAL A 128 12.11 -19.77 -4.41
N ILE A 129 12.23 -19.42 -3.14
CA ILE A 129 13.50 -19.16 -2.47
C ILE A 129 14.20 -20.52 -2.22
N PRO A 130 15.42 -20.74 -2.75
CA PRO A 130 16.14 -22.02 -2.62
C PRO A 130 16.57 -22.38 -1.19
#